data_AF-A0A239QME3-F1
#
_entry.id   AF-A0A239QME3-F1
#
_cell.length_a   1.000
_cell.length_b   1.000
_cell.length_c   1.000
_cell.angle_alpha   90.00
_cell.angle_beta   90.00
_cell.angle_gamma   90.00
#
_symmetry.space_group_name_H-M   'P 1'
#
loop_
_entity.id
_entity.type
_entity.pdbx_description
1 polymer ?
#
loop_
_entity_poly.entity_id
_entity_poly.type
_entity_poly.pdbx_seq_one_letter_code
_entity_poly.pdbx_strand_id
1 'polypeptide(L)'
;MLSLMNASLDVAELDLVVFLGDMIHSRDLRGEAKVRKAIDAAASPVVEREIPFALVFGNHDEECGISKEEQLKIYQSYPGCLAVDGEDLPRCGNYYLVVENPVKLESPVVL
;
A
#
# COMPACT_ATOMS: atom_id res chain seq x y z
N MET A 1 15.15 -1.60 4.19
CA MET A 1 13.86 -1.47 3.48
C MET A 1 13.76 -0.12 2.76
N LEU A 2 13.59 0.99 3.49
CA LEU A 2 13.30 2.30 2.86
C LEU A 2 14.35 2.78 1.85
N SER A 3 15.65 2.54 2.08
CA SER A 3 16.69 2.94 1.12
C SER A 3 16.58 2.22 -0.22
N LEU A 4 16.26 0.93 -0.20
CA LEU A 4 16.06 0.15 -1.43
C LEU A 4 14.78 0.59 -2.14
N MET A 5 13.71 0.79 -1.38
CA MET A 5 12.44 1.29 -1.92
C MET A 5 12.61 2.65 -2.60
N ASN A 6 13.25 3.62 -1.93
CA ASN A 6 13.51 4.94 -2.52
C ASN A 6 14.37 4.83 -3.79
N ALA A 7 15.44 4.03 -3.77
CA ALA A 7 16.26 3.83 -4.96
C ALA A 7 15.46 3.27 -6.15
N SER A 8 14.53 2.34 -5.92
CA SER A 8 13.64 1.82 -6.96
C SER A 8 12.63 2.87 -7.44
N LEU A 9 12.06 3.65 -6.53
CA LEU A 9 11.11 4.74 -6.85
C LEU A 9 11.79 5.87 -7.65
N ASP A 10 13.10 6.09 -7.47
CA ASP A 10 13.84 7.18 -8.12
C ASP A 10 14.26 6.84 -9.56
N VAL A 11 14.40 5.56 -9.91
CA VAL A 11 14.90 5.13 -11.23
C VAL A 11 13.80 4.66 -12.18
N ALA A 12 12.61 4.36 -11.66
CA ALA A 12 11.51 3.83 -12.45
C ALA A 12 10.45 4.92 -12.72
N GLU A 13 9.95 4.96 -13.95
CA GLU A 13 8.72 5.68 -14.29
C GLU A 13 7.55 4.80 -13.82
N LEU A 14 7.02 5.09 -12.63
CA LEU A 14 6.01 4.27 -11.97
C LEU A 14 4.63 4.92 -12.06
N ASP A 15 3.68 4.19 -12.61
CA ASP A 15 2.26 4.59 -12.63
C ASP A 15 1.48 4.10 -11.39
N LEU A 16 2.01 3.11 -10.67
CA LEU A 16 1.35 2.46 -9.53
C LEU A 16 2.35 1.76 -8.61
N VAL A 17 2.13 1.83 -7.29
CA VAL A 17 2.77 0.98 -6.28
C VAL A 17 1.74 0.08 -5.61
N VAL A 18 2.06 -1.20 -5.40
CA VAL A 18 1.21 -2.13 -4.66
C VAL A 18 1.97 -2.72 -3.47
N PHE A 19 1.49 -2.46 -2.25
CA PHE A 19 2.01 -3.08 -1.03
C PHE A 19 1.34 -4.44 -0.81
N LEU A 20 2.14 -5.49 -0.66
CA LEU A 20 1.67 -6.89 -0.67
C LEU A 20 1.41 -7.48 0.73
N GLY A 21 1.12 -6.63 1.72
CA GLY A 21 0.81 -7.03 3.09
C GLY A 21 2.01 -7.11 4.02
N ASP A 22 1.72 -7.38 5.29
CA ASP A 22 2.67 -7.42 6.41
C ASP A 22 3.50 -6.12 6.53
N MET A 23 2.84 -5.00 6.25
CA MET A 23 3.43 -3.67 6.40
C MET A 23 3.61 -3.32 7.88
N ILE A 24 2.74 -3.86 8.74
CA ILE A 24 2.77 -3.64 10.18
C ILE A 24 3.00 -4.99 10.88
N HIS A 25 4.24 -5.22 11.31
CA HIS A 25 4.61 -6.42 12.07
C HIS A 25 5.30 -6.04 13.38
N SER A 26 4.54 -6.02 14.49
CA SER A 26 5.09 -6.08 15.85
C SER A 26 3.96 -6.06 16.88
N ARG A 27 4.05 -6.95 17.87
CA ARG A 27 3.15 -6.95 19.04
C ARG A 27 3.42 -5.79 20.00
N ASP A 28 4.59 -5.15 19.91
CA ASP A 28 4.98 -3.99 20.71
C ASP A 28 4.50 -2.67 20.10
N LEU A 29 4.18 -2.69 18.80
CA LEU A 29 3.63 -1.59 18.05
C LEU A 29 2.10 -1.59 18.20
N ARG A 30 1.64 -1.10 19.36
CA ARG A 30 0.21 -1.06 19.69
C ARG A 30 -0.41 0.33 19.63
N GLY A 31 -1.61 0.39 19.05
CA GLY A 31 -2.49 1.56 19.06
C GLY A 31 -2.33 2.49 17.86
N GLU A 32 -3.42 3.18 17.54
CA GLU A 32 -3.60 3.95 16.30
C GLU A 32 -2.42 4.89 15.98
N ALA A 33 -1.95 5.68 16.96
CA ALA A 33 -0.87 6.63 16.73
C ALA A 33 0.46 5.99 16.31
N LYS A 34 0.80 4.81 16.88
CA LYS A 34 2.01 4.08 16.50
C LYS A 34 1.87 3.42 15.13
N VAL A 35 0.68 2.87 14.85
CA VAL A 35 0.36 2.27 13.55
C VAL A 35 0.40 3.32 12.46
N ARG A 36 -0.24 4.47 12.67
CA ARG A 36 -0.16 5.62 11.76
C ARG A 36 1.28 6.03 11.51
N LYS A 37 2.12 6.15 12.55
CA LYS A 37 3.53 6.49 12.37
C LYS A 37 4.31 5.47 11.53
N ALA A 38 3.98 4.18 11.65
CA ALA A 38 4.61 3.14 10.84
C ALA A 38 4.11 3.17 9.39
N ILE A 39 2.81 3.38 9.19
CA ILE A 39 2.21 3.60 7.87
C ILE A 39 2.82 4.85 7.22
N ASP A 40 2.95 5.96 7.94
CA ASP A 40 3.61 7.19 7.49
C ASP A 40 5.01 6.85 6.94
N ALA A 41 5.83 6.17 7.74
CA ALA A 41 7.20 5.85 7.34
C ALA A 41 7.28 4.97 6.07
N ALA A 42 6.32 4.08 5.85
CA ALA A 42 6.28 3.19 4.71
C ALA A 42 5.65 3.84 3.46
N ALA A 43 4.57 4.61 3.63
CA ALA A 43 3.80 5.21 2.55
C ALA A 43 4.37 6.55 2.08
N SER A 44 5.00 7.34 2.97
CA SER A 44 5.54 8.68 2.63
C SER A 44 6.38 8.70 1.36
N PRO A 45 7.33 7.77 1.11
CA PRO A 45 8.12 7.82 -0.12
C PRO A 45 7.29 7.73 -1.41
N VAL A 46 6.14 7.04 -1.37
CA VAL A 46 5.22 6.90 -2.50
C VAL A 46 4.30 8.12 -2.59
N VAL A 47 3.74 8.53 -1.45
CA VAL A 47 2.82 9.67 -1.32
C VAL A 47 3.48 10.99 -1.70
N GLU A 48 4.72 11.23 -1.26
CA GLU A 48 5.50 12.45 -1.57
C GLU A 48 5.88 12.57 -3.05
N ARG A 49 5.90 11.44 -3.77
CA ARG A 49 6.13 11.39 -5.23
C ARG A 49 4.83 11.44 -6.03
N GLU A 50 3.68 11.59 -5.35
CA GLU A 50 2.35 11.63 -5.96
C GLU A 50 2.01 10.37 -6.78
N ILE A 51 2.63 9.24 -6.45
CA ILE A 51 2.40 7.97 -7.12
C ILE A 51 1.15 7.31 -6.50
N PRO A 52 0.13 6.93 -7.28
CA PRO A 52 -1.00 6.17 -6.78
C PRO A 52 -0.54 4.85 -6.14
N PHE A 53 -1.19 4.43 -5.06
CA PHE A 53 -0.84 3.19 -4.39
C PHE A 53 -2.05 2.37 -3.95
N ALA A 54 -1.82 1.07 -3.89
CA ALA A 54 -2.78 0.08 -3.43
C ALA A 54 -2.13 -0.82 -2.39
N LEU A 55 -2.95 -1.54 -1.61
CA LEU A 55 -2.46 -2.52 -0.66
C LEU A 55 -3.40 -3.71 -0.47
N VAL A 56 -2.82 -4.86 -0.14
CA VAL A 56 -3.54 -6.00 0.43
C VAL A 56 -3.04 -6.25 1.84
N PHE A 57 -3.88 -6.80 2.71
CA PHE A 57 -3.47 -7.13 4.08
C PHE A 57 -2.86 -8.53 4.16
N GLY A 58 -1.72 -8.63 4.82
CA GLY A 58 -1.06 -9.87 5.19
C GLY A 58 -1.62 -10.46 6.49
N ASN A 59 -0.98 -11.53 6.98
CA ASN A 59 -1.43 -12.24 8.17
C ASN A 59 -0.97 -11.58 9.47
N HIS A 60 0.07 -10.73 9.44
CA HIS A 60 0.61 -10.07 10.64
C HIS A 60 0.05 -8.67 10.88
N ASP A 61 -0.58 -8.04 9.88
CA ASP A 61 -1.00 -6.63 9.98
C ASP A 61 -1.95 -6.34 11.16
N GLU A 62 -2.76 -7.32 11.60
CA GLU A 62 -3.70 -7.14 12.72
C GLU A 62 -3.06 -7.35 14.11
N GLU A 63 -1.78 -7.77 14.19
CA GLU A 63 -1.10 -7.99 15.46
C GLU A 63 -0.76 -6.69 16.22
N CYS A 64 -0.98 -5.53 15.59
CA CYS A 64 -0.70 -4.20 16.11
C CYS A 64 -1.81 -3.61 17.01
N GLY A 65 -2.86 -4.39 17.30
CA GLY A 65 -3.90 -3.99 18.26
C GLY A 65 -4.90 -2.95 17.76
N ILE A 66 -4.98 -2.72 16.44
CA ILE A 66 -6.12 -2.13 15.75
C ILE A 66 -6.51 -3.03 14.57
N SER A 67 -7.78 -3.03 14.18
CA SER A 67 -8.29 -3.92 13.13
C SER A 67 -7.79 -3.52 11.74
N LYS A 68 -7.91 -4.43 10.77
CA LYS A 68 -7.60 -4.12 9.36
C LYS A 68 -8.49 -3.01 8.80
N GLU A 69 -9.74 -2.92 9.24
CA GLU A 69 -10.67 -1.85 8.87
C GLU A 69 -10.23 -0.49 9.44
N GLU A 70 -9.72 -0.46 10.67
CA GLU A 70 -9.12 0.75 11.24
C GLU A 70 -7.85 1.16 10.48
N GLN A 71 -7.00 0.20 10.13
CA GLN A 71 -5.82 0.45 9.29
C GLN A 71 -6.20 0.94 7.90
N LEU A 72 -7.22 0.37 7.26
CA LEU A 72 -7.69 0.78 5.95
C LEU A 72 -8.13 2.25 5.97
N LYS A 73 -8.85 2.68 7.01
CA LYS A 73 -9.20 4.11 7.21
C LYS A 73 -7.97 5.00 7.34
N ILE A 74 -6.90 4.52 7.98
CA ILE A 74 -5.62 5.24 8.03
C ILE A 74 -5.03 5.34 6.63
N TYR A 75 -4.89 4.23 5.89
CA TYR A 75 -4.37 4.24 4.52
C TYR A 75 -5.19 5.13 3.58
N GLN A 76 -6.51 5.12 3.69
CA GLN A 76 -7.42 5.97 2.90
C GLN A 76 -7.29 7.47 3.21
N SER A 77 -6.65 7.84 4.33
CA SER A 77 -6.38 9.25 4.65
C SER A 77 -5.21 9.85 3.86
N TYR A 78 -4.41 9.03 3.18
CA TYR A 78 -3.29 9.50 2.35
C TYR A 78 -3.74 9.72 0.90
N PRO A 79 -3.29 10.80 0.24
CA PRO A 79 -3.59 11.02 -1.17
C PRO A 79 -2.96 9.90 -2.01
N GLY A 80 -3.64 9.54 -3.11
CA GLY A 80 -3.21 8.47 -4.00
C GLY A 80 -3.57 7.06 -3.53
N CYS A 81 -4.15 6.87 -2.34
CA CYS A 81 -4.63 5.56 -1.90
C CYS A 81 -5.82 5.09 -2.74
N LEU A 82 -5.69 3.93 -3.37
CA LEU A 82 -6.71 3.27 -4.19
C LEU A 82 -7.41 2.12 -3.45
N ALA A 83 -6.96 1.77 -2.24
CA ALA A 83 -7.51 0.66 -1.49
C ALA A 83 -8.89 1.00 -0.92
N VAL A 84 -9.85 0.11 -1.17
CA VAL A 84 -11.22 0.23 -0.68
C VAL A 84 -11.67 -1.08 -0.05
N ASP A 85 -12.66 -0.99 0.82
CA ASP A 85 -13.41 -2.16 1.25
C ASP A 85 -14.60 -2.27 0.30
N GLY A 86 -14.45 -3.11 -0.72
CA GLY A 86 -15.40 -3.21 -1.83
C GLY A 86 -16.62 -4.06 -1.47
N GLU A 87 -16.80 -5.18 -2.17
CA GLU A 87 -17.93 -6.07 -1.94
C GLU A 87 -17.90 -6.67 -0.52
N ASP A 88 -19.09 -7.04 -0.02
CA ASP A 88 -19.28 -7.73 1.26
C ASP A 88 -18.78 -9.17 1.18
N LEU A 89 -17.46 -9.31 1.12
CA LEU A 89 -16.71 -10.54 1.18
C LEU A 89 -16.02 -10.64 2.53
N PRO A 90 -15.75 -11.87 3.03
CA PRO A 90 -15.02 -12.02 4.28
C PRO A 90 -13.66 -11.31 4.25
N ARG A 91 -13.30 -10.68 5.38
CA ARG A 91 -12.09 -9.87 5.60
C ARG A 91 -12.17 -8.48 4.94
N CYS A 92 -11.31 -7.59 5.41
CA CYS A 92 -11.24 -6.21 4.93
C CYS A 92 -10.32 -6.06 3.70
N GLY A 93 -10.65 -5.12 2.82
CA GLY A 93 -9.81 -4.68 1.71
C GLY A 93 -9.98 -5.54 0.46
N ASN A 94 -11.19 -6.05 0.22
CA ASN A 94 -11.52 -6.78 -1.00
C ASN A 94 -11.87 -5.80 -2.13
N TYR A 95 -11.01 -5.65 -3.12
CA TYR A 95 -11.24 -4.79 -4.29
C TYR A 95 -10.43 -5.26 -5.50
N TYR A 96 -10.79 -4.74 -6.67
CA TYR A 96 -10.01 -4.91 -7.89
C TYR A 96 -9.59 -3.54 -8.43
N LEU A 97 -8.45 -3.51 -9.11
CA LEU A 97 -8.01 -2.36 -9.88
C LEU A 97 -7.95 -2.76 -11.35
N VAL A 98 -8.54 -1.93 -12.20
CA VAL A 98 -8.41 -2.08 -13.65
C VAL A 98 -7.12 -1.39 -14.06
N VAL A 99 -6.17 -2.17 -14.57
CA VAL A 99 -4.91 -1.65 -15.10
C VAL A 99 -5.04 -1.56 -16.61
N GLU A 100 -4.96 -0.34 -17.13
CA GLU A 100 -4.88 -0.11 -18.56
C GLU A 100 -3.42 -0.22 -19.00
N ASN A 101 -3.16 -1.07 -19.99
CA ASN A 101 -1.85 -1.16 -20.62
C ASN A 101 -1.94 -0.55 -22.03
N PRO A 102 -1.72 0.76 -22.19
CA PRO A 102 -1.59 1.33 -23.51
C PRO A 102 -0.33 0.76 -24.16
N VAL A 103 -0.47 0.14 -25.33
CA VAL A 103 0.66 -0.45 -26.07
C VAL A 103 1.70 0.65 -26.35
N LYS A 104 2.79 0.65 -25.58
CA LYS A 104 4.01 1.41 -25.89
C LYS A 104 4.84 0.54 -26.85
N LEU A 105 4.88 0.92 -28.13
CA LEU A 105 5.57 0.17 -29.22
C LEU A 105 7.05 -0.13 -28.93
N GLU A 106 7.68 0.61 -28.02
CA GLU A 106 9.10 0.48 -27.67
C GLU A 106 9.36 -0.32 -26.39
N SER A 107 8.30 -0.75 -25.67
CA SER A 107 8.47 -1.52 -24.45
C SER A 107 8.75 -2.98 -24.82
N PRO A 108 9.88 -3.57 -24.38
CA PRO A 108 10.12 -4.99 -24.57
C PRO A 108 9.07 -5.74 -23.76
N VAL A 109 8.03 -6.22 -24.44
CA VAL A 109 7.04 -7.11 -23.84
C VAL A 109 7.77 -8.40 -23.51
N VAL A 110 8.19 -8.54 -22.25
CA VAL A 110 8.53 -9.84 -21.67
C VAL A 110 7.22 -10.43 -21.15
N LEU A 111 6.62 -11.31 -21.96
CA LEU A 111 5.66 -12.30 -21.51
C LEU A 111 6.40 -13.62 -21.29
#